data_AF-A0A369LUS5-F1
#
_entry.id   AF-A0A369LUS5-F1
#
_cell.length_a   1.000
_cell.length_b   1.000
_cell.length_c   1.000
_cell.angle_alpha   90.00
_cell.angle_beta   90.00
_cell.angle_gamma   90.00
#
_symmetry.space_group_name_H-M   'P 1'
#
loop_
_entity.id
_entity.type
_entity.pdbx_description
1 polymer ?
#
loop_
_entity_poly.entity_id
_entity_poly.type
_entity_poly.pdbx_seq_one_letter_code
_entity_poly.pdbx_strand_id
1 'polypeptide(L)'
;MASAFLPHRIETRRSFVATDEVTKRFVDVERFGALCKACRNYNAKWTCPPFDFEPLEYWAQYRQLEVICFVIEFPPPHLTPPNTPPRKSTR
;
A
#
# COMPACT_ATOMS: atom_id res chain seq x y z
N MET A 1 2.06 -3.42 -33.70
CA MET A 1 2.71 -3.69 -32.38
C MET A 1 1.75 -4.57 -31.59
N ALA A 2 2.05 -5.86 -31.45
CA ALA A 2 1.19 -6.74 -30.65
C ALA A 2 1.38 -6.39 -29.17
N SER A 3 0.34 -5.86 -28.52
CA SER A 3 0.30 -5.70 -27.08
C SER A 3 0.43 -7.09 -26.45
N ALA A 4 1.52 -7.33 -25.73
CA ALA A 4 1.70 -8.57 -24.98
C ALA A 4 0.87 -8.50 -23.70
N PHE A 5 -0.44 -8.72 -23.83
CA PHE A 5 -1.27 -9.06 -22.68
C PHE A 5 -0.78 -10.42 -22.15
N LEU A 6 -0.05 -10.40 -21.03
CA LEU A 6 0.27 -11.63 -20.33
C LEU A 6 -1.06 -12.24 -19.86
N PRO A 7 -1.37 -13.50 -20.22
CA PRO A 7 -2.57 -14.15 -19.72
C PRO A 7 -2.44 -14.25 -18.22
N HIS A 8 -3.35 -13.63 -17.47
CA HIS A 8 -3.32 -13.64 -16.02
C HIS A 8 -4.73 -13.85 -15.49
N ARG A 9 -4.83 -14.48 -14.32
CA ARG A 9 -6.08 -14.58 -13.58
C ARG A 9 -6.02 -13.60 -12.42
N ILE A 10 -7.10 -12.83 -12.25
CA ILE A 10 -7.26 -11.94 -11.10
C ILE A 10 -8.32 -12.55 -10.19
N GLU A 11 -7.94 -12.86 -8.96
CA GLU A 11 -8.87 -13.18 -7.88
C GLU A 11 -8.98 -11.97 -6.95
N THR A 12 -10.22 -11.51 -6.72
CA THR A 12 -10.48 -10.42 -5.77
C THR A 12 -10.90 -11.02 -4.43
N ARG A 13 -10.20 -10.64 -3.37
CA ARG A 13 -10.54 -10.96 -1.99
C ARG A 13 -11.00 -9.69 -1.28
N ARG A 14 -12.02 -9.81 -0.44
CA ARG A 14 -12.55 -8.70 0.34
C ARG A 14 -12.66 -9.11 1.80
N SER A 15 -12.39 -8.18 2.70
CA SER A 15 -12.60 -8.37 4.13
C SER A 15 -12.97 -7.04 4.77
N PHE A 16 -13.69 -7.08 5.88
CA PHE A 16 -13.94 -5.91 6.72
C PHE A 16 -13.15 -6.06 8.01
N VAL A 17 -12.40 -5.02 8.36
CA VAL A 17 -11.61 -4.95 9.60
C VAL A 17 -12.03 -3.74 10.41
N ALA A 18 -12.00 -3.85 11.73
CA ALA A 18 -12.35 -2.76 12.61
C ALA A 18 -11.30 -1.64 12.48
N THR A 19 -11.76 -0.40 12.36
CA THR A 19 -10.85 0.74 12.12
C THR A 19 -9.92 0.99 13.30
N ASP A 20 -10.40 0.78 14.52
CA ASP A 20 -9.63 0.89 15.76
C ASP A 20 -8.51 -0.15 15.83
N GLU A 21 -8.78 -1.40 15.42
CA GLU A 21 -7.77 -2.44 15.33
C GLU A 21 -6.68 -2.06 14.32
N VAL A 22 -7.07 -1.58 13.14
CA VAL A 22 -6.13 -1.20 12.09
C VAL A 22 -5.25 -0.02 12.53
N THR A 23 -5.88 1.03 13.04
CA THR A 23 -5.17 2.23 13.48
C THR A 23 -4.22 1.92 14.64
N LYS A 24 -4.65 1.12 15.62
CA LYS A 24 -3.81 0.72 16.76
C LYS A 24 -2.62 -0.14 16.35
N ARG A 25 -2.77 -1.04 15.37
CA ARG A 25 -1.74 -2.03 15.02
C ARG A 25 -0.80 -1.60 13.91
N PHE A 26 -1.26 -0.75 12.99
CA PHE A 26 -0.57 -0.52 11.72
C PHE A 26 -0.36 0.96 11.36
N VAL A 27 -0.94 1.89 12.12
CA VAL A 27 -0.84 3.32 11.83
C VAL A 27 0.05 4.01 12.87
N ASP A 28 1.05 4.75 12.39
CA ASP A 28 1.99 5.52 13.22
C ASP A 28 2.16 6.93 12.62
N VAL A 29 1.17 7.80 12.88
CA VAL A 29 1.11 9.14 12.29
C VAL A 29 2.31 9.98 12.67
N GLU A 30 2.78 9.88 13.92
CA GLU A 30 3.91 10.67 14.41
C GLU A 30 5.20 10.28 13.68
N ARG A 31 5.53 8.99 13.64
CA ARG A 31 6.74 8.50 12.99
C ARG A 31 6.74 8.84 11.51
N PHE A 32 5.65 8.55 10.79
CA PHE A 32 5.60 8.83 9.36
C PHE A 32 5.50 10.32 9.06
N GLY A 33 4.87 11.12 9.92
CA GLY A 33 4.90 12.57 9.85
C GLY A 33 6.32 13.14 9.92
N ALA A 34 7.14 12.66 10.85
CA ALA A 34 8.55 13.04 10.95
C ALA A 34 9.36 12.62 9.70
N LEU A 35 9.16 11.39 9.22
CA LEU A 35 9.81 10.90 8.00
C LEU A 35 9.39 11.71 6.75
N CYS A 36 8.11 12.06 6.63
CA CYS A 36 7.61 12.90 5.56
C CYS A 36 8.25 14.29 5.59
N LYS A 37 8.38 14.93 6.76
CA LYS A 37 9.04 16.23 6.91
C LYS A 37 10.52 16.21 6.53
N ALA A 38 11.21 15.09 6.73
CA ALA A 38 12.60 14.91 6.31
C ALA A 38 12.75 14.58 4.81
N CYS A 39 11.67 14.24 4.11
CA CYS A 39 11.69 13.87 2.71
C CYS A 39 11.80 15.11 1.82
N ARG A 40 12.66 15.05 0.78
CA ARG A 40 12.77 16.10 -0.25
C ARG A 40 11.48 16.39 -1.01
N ASN A 41 10.51 15.48 -0.95
CA ASN A 41 9.21 15.59 -1.62
C ASN A 41 8.11 16.10 -0.67
N TYR A 42 8.42 16.49 0.56
CA TYR A 42 7.44 17.04 1.49
C TYR A 42 6.63 18.16 0.82
N ASN A 43 5.30 18.11 0.93
CA ASN A 43 4.38 19.05 0.30
C ASN A 43 4.46 19.16 -1.25
N ALA A 44 5.07 18.17 -1.93
CA ALA A 44 5.25 18.20 -3.39
C ALA A 44 4.43 17.13 -4.14
N LYS A 45 3.78 16.22 -3.42
CA LYS A 45 2.90 15.18 -3.96
C LYS A 45 1.57 15.24 -3.26
N TRP A 46 0.51 14.85 -3.97
CA TRP A 46 -0.84 14.78 -3.40
C TRP A 46 -0.96 13.85 -2.18
N THR A 47 -0.06 12.87 -2.05
CA THR A 47 0.02 11.96 -0.89
C THR A 47 0.84 12.51 0.27
N CYS A 48 1.58 13.60 0.07
CA CYS A 48 2.46 14.13 1.10
C CYS A 48 1.69 15.07 2.04
N PRO A 49 1.92 14.97 3.37
CA PRO A 49 1.43 15.97 4.31
C PRO A 49 2.06 17.36 4.06
N PRO A 50 1.48 18.44 4.63
CA PRO A 50 0.40 18.47 5.62
C PRO A 50 -1.00 18.21 5.03
N PHE A 51 -1.83 17.51 5.80
CA PHE A 51 -3.26 17.36 5.51
C PHE A 51 -4.04 18.48 6.22
N ASP A 52 -5.21 18.84 5.70
CA ASP A 52 -6.14 19.80 6.29
C ASP A 52 -7.06 19.18 7.35
N PHE A 53 -6.79 17.93 7.75
CA PHE A 53 -7.50 17.17 8.77
C PHE A 53 -6.53 16.36 9.64
N GLU A 54 -6.95 16.03 10.86
CA GLU A 54 -6.23 15.11 11.75
C GLU A 54 -6.51 13.64 11.36
N PRO A 55 -5.50 12.85 10.92
CA PRO A 55 -5.75 11.54 10.31
C PRO A 55 -6.45 10.54 11.24
N LEU A 56 -6.05 10.49 12.51
CA LEU A 56 -6.65 9.55 13.48
C LEU A 56 -8.10 9.92 13.81
N GLU A 57 -8.40 11.21 13.93
CA GLU A 57 -9.76 11.68 14.17
C GLU A 57 -10.66 11.40 12.97
N TYR A 58 -10.15 11.63 11.76
CA TYR A 58 -10.87 11.33 10.53
C TYR A 58 -11.21 9.84 10.41
N TRP A 59 -10.24 8.95 10.66
CA TRP A 59 -10.51 7.51 10.61
C TRP A 59 -11.44 7.03 11.72
N ALA A 60 -11.41 7.62 12.91
CA ALA A 60 -12.29 7.26 14.02
C ALA A 60 -13.79 7.46 13.71
N GLN A 61 -14.14 8.21 12.66
CA GLN A 61 -15.51 8.36 12.18
C GLN A 61 -16.08 7.07 11.56
N TYR A 62 -15.23 6.13 11.17
CA TYR A 62 -15.62 4.89 10.50
C TYR A 62 -15.48 3.69 11.43
N ARG A 63 -16.52 2.85 11.49
CA ARG A 63 -16.48 1.62 12.30
C ARG A 63 -15.57 0.54 11.70
N GLN A 64 -15.58 0.40 10.38
CA GLN A 64 -14.85 -0.65 9.67
C GLN A 64 -14.24 -0.09 8.39
N LEU A 65 -13.12 -0.70 8.00
CA LEU A 65 -12.47 -0.50 6.71
C LEU A 65 -12.70 -1.75 5.85
N GLU A 66 -13.12 -1.55 4.59
CA GLU A 66 -13.11 -2.62 3.59
C GLU A 66 -11.71 -2.74 3.00
N VAL A 67 -11.12 -3.93 3.12
CA VAL A 67 -9.84 -4.27 2.51
C VAL A 67 -10.11 -5.11 1.27
N ILE A 68 -9.76 -4.55 0.11
CA ILE A 68 -9.86 -5.21 -1.18
C ILE A 68 -8.44 -5.62 -1.61
N CYS A 69 -8.23 -6.91 -1.82
CA CYS A 69 -6.96 -7.48 -2.26
C CYS A 69 -7.14 -8.13 -3.62
N PHE A 70 -6.23 -7.83 -4.55
CA PHE A 70 -6.18 -8.45 -5.87
C PHE A 70 -5.00 -9.43 -5.91
N VAL A 71 -5.30 -10.70 -6.07
CA VAL A 71 -4.30 -11.74 -6.30
C VAL A 71 -4.17 -11.91 -7.81
N ILE A 72 -2.99 -11.60 -8.35
CA ILE A 72 -2.70 -11.70 -9.77
C ILE A 72 -1.86 -12.96 -9.99
N GLU A 73 -2.48 -13.98 -10.59
CA GLU A 73 -1.84 -15.24 -10.93
C GLU A 73 -1.37 -15.21 -12.39
N PHE A 74 -0.09 -15.53 -12.56
CA PHE A 74 0.59 -15.58 -13.84
C PHE A 74 0.94 -17.05 -14.17
N PRO A 75 0.16 -17.76 -15.03
CA PRO A 75 0.51 -19.10 -15.47
C PRO A 75 1.94 -19.23 -16.08
N PRO A 76 2.60 -20.40 -16.04
CA PRO A 76 3.79 -20.62 -16.88
C PRO A 76 3.44 -20.49 -18.38
N PRO A 77 4.36 -20.08 -19.28
CA PRO A 77 5.78 -19.81 -19.08
C PRO A 77 6.13 -18.33 -18.83
N HIS A 78 5.17 -17.47 -18.50
CA HIS A 78 5.41 -16.02 -18.40
C HIS A 78 5.86 -15.53 -17.02
N LEU A 79 6.08 -16.45 -16.08
CA LEU A 79 6.98 -16.23 -14.95
C LEU A 79 8.42 -16.30 -15.48
N THR A 80 8.89 -15.23 -16.12
CA THR A 80 10.34 -15.06 -16.23
C THR A 80 10.88 -14.91 -14.81
N PRO A 81 11.98 -15.59 -14.44
CA PRO A 81 12.59 -15.40 -13.13
C PRO A 81 12.80 -13.89 -12.91
N PRO A 82 12.48 -13.36 -11.73
CA PRO A 82 12.57 -11.94 -11.50
C PRO A 82 13.99 -11.49 -11.81
N ASN A 83 14.14 -10.54 -12.74
CA ASN A 83 15.43 -9.88 -13.01
C ASN A 83 15.81 -8.93 -11.86
N THR A 84 15.18 -9.10 -10.69
CA THR A 84 15.51 -8.40 -9.47
C THR A 84 16.76 -9.06 -8.91
N PRO A 85 17.91 -8.35 -8.84
CA PRO A 85 19.09 -8.90 -8.19
C PRO A 85 18.72 -9.31 -6.76
N PRO A 86 19.31 -10.40 -6.22
CA PRO A 86 19.03 -10.82 -4.86
C PRO A 86 19.18 -9.61 -3.94
N ARG A 87 18.13 -9.32 -3.18
CA ARG A 87 18.11 -8.22 -2.22
C ARG A 87 19.32 -8.44 -1.30
N LYS A 88 20.36 -7.60 -1.40
CA LYS A 88 21.52 -7.71 -0.52
C LYS A 88 20.98 -7.65 0.90
N SER A 89 21.11 -8.74 1.63
CA SER A 89 20.86 -8.79 3.06
C SER A 89 21.86 -7.85 3.72
N THR A 90 21.48 -6.60 3.92
CA THR A 90 22.20 -5.71 4.83
C THR A 90 22.00 -6.29 6.23
N ARG A 91 23.04 -6.99 6.68
CA ARG A 91 23.22 -7.43 8.06
C ARG A 91 23.46 -6.22 8.95
#